data_AF-A0A379TJV1-F1
#
_entry.id   AF-A0A379TJV1-F1
#
_cell.length_a   1.000
_cell.length_b   1.000
_cell.length_c   1.000
_cell.angle_alpha   90.00
_cell.angle_beta   90.00
_cell.angle_gamma   90.00
#
_symmetry.space_group_name_H-M   'P 1'
#
loop_
_entity.id
_entity.type
_entity.pdbx_description
1 polymer ?
#
loop_
_entity_poly.entity_id
_entity_poly.type
_entity_poly.pdbx_seq_one_letter_code
_entity_poly.pdbx_strand_id
1 'polypeptide(L)' 'MTNKQLDTKLVNAGRSKKYTLGSVNSVIQRASSLVLTPSRPKNMPPAIAPTANYSTDVGER' A
#
# COMPACT_ATOMS: atom_id res chain seq x y z
N MET A 1 -18.42 -28.22 4.82
CA MET A 1 -17.98 -27.45 3.64
C MET A 1 -18.38 -28.22 2.40
N THR A 2 -19.43 -27.80 1.71
CA THR A 2 -19.82 -28.45 0.44
C THR A 2 -18.82 -28.03 -0.65
N ASN A 3 -18.57 -28.88 -1.65
CA ASN A 3 -17.50 -28.64 -2.65
C ASN A 3 -17.64 -27.26 -3.35
N LYS A 4 -18.88 -26.85 -3.65
CA LYS A 4 -19.23 -25.54 -4.21
C LYS A 4 -18.79 -24.33 -3.36
N GLN A 5 -18.71 -24.51 -2.04
CA GLN A 5 -18.24 -23.46 -1.12
C GLN A 5 -16.70 -23.34 -1.15
N LEU A 6 -15.98 -24.41 -1.51
CA LEU A 6 -14.52 -24.37 -1.67
C LEU A 6 -14.14 -23.60 -2.94
N ASP A 7 -14.79 -23.89 -4.07
CA ASP A 7 -14.55 -23.18 -5.34
C ASP A 7 -14.72 -21.66 -5.18
N THR A 8 -15.81 -21.26 -4.51
CA THR A 8 -16.09 -19.84 -4.24
C THR A 8 -15.04 -19.20 -3.34
N LYS A 9 -14.50 -19.95 -2.37
CA LYS A 9 -13.44 -19.45 -1.48
C LYS A 9 -12.12 -19.27 -2.23
N LEU A 10 -11.76 -20.24 -3.08
CA LEU A 10 -10.53 -20.20 -3.86
C LEU A 10 -10.53 -19.03 -4.85
N VAL A 11 -11.64 -18.81 -5.56
CA VAL A 11 -11.76 -17.70 -6.51
C VAL A 11 -11.65 -16.34 -5.82
N ASN A 12 -12.21 -16.18 -4.62
CA ASN A 12 -12.28 -14.88 -3.93
C ASN A 12 -11.12 -14.62 -2.95
N ALA A 13 -10.27 -15.61 -2.68
CA ALA A 13 -9.15 -15.48 -1.76
C ALA A 13 -8.22 -14.33 -2.20
N GLY A 14 -7.89 -13.43 -1.26
CA GLY A 14 -6.99 -12.30 -1.50
C GLY A 14 -7.57 -11.13 -2.30
N ARG A 15 -8.82 -11.21 -2.79
CA ARG A 15 -9.45 -10.18 -3.64
C ARG A 15 -10.28 -9.16 -2.87
N SER A 16 -9.85 -8.79 -1.66
CA SER A 16 -10.50 -7.73 -0.90
C SER A 16 -10.40 -6.39 -1.64
N LYS A 17 -11.44 -5.54 -1.54
CA LYS A 17 -11.50 -4.24 -2.25
C LYS A 17 -10.26 -3.36 -2.06
N LYS A 18 -9.63 -3.42 -0.87
CA LYS A 18 -8.41 -2.67 -0.56
C LYS A 18 -7.19 -3.06 -1.42
N TYR A 19 -7.20 -4.26 -2.00
CA TYR A 19 -6.11 -4.78 -2.85
C TYR A 19 -6.45 -4.77 -4.34
N THR A 20 -7.74 -4.74 -4.70
CA THR A 20 -8.16 -4.77 -6.11
C THR A 20 -8.40 -3.38 -6.71
N LEU A 21 -8.67 -2.37 -5.88
CA LEU A 21 -8.84 -0.96 -6.27
C LEU A 21 -9.84 -0.77 -7.43
N GLY A 22 -10.92 -1.56 -7.45
CA GLY A 22 -11.97 -1.51 -8.48
C GLY A 22 -11.74 -2.44 -9.68
N SER A 23 -10.57 -3.09 -9.77
CA SER A 23 -10.33 -4.14 -10.75
C SER A 23 -10.79 -5.51 -10.25
N VAL A 24 -10.86 -6.49 -11.17
CA VAL A 24 -11.23 -7.87 -10.83
C VAL A 24 -10.07 -8.55 -10.09
N ASN A 25 -8.83 -8.35 -10.54
CA ASN A 25 -7.62 -8.91 -9.94
C ASN A 25 -7.05 -8.00 -8.85
N SER A 26 -6.07 -8.46 -8.07
CA SER A 26 -5.31 -7.56 -7.19
C SER A 26 -4.34 -6.70 -8.01
N VAL A 27 -4.12 -5.47 -7.56
CA VAL A 27 -3.12 -4.58 -8.13
C VAL A 27 -1.74 -4.99 -7.62
N ILE A 28 -0.76 -5.06 -8.53
CA ILE A 28 0.62 -5.37 -8.20
C ILE A 28 1.37 -4.07 -7.85
N GLN A 29 1.61 -3.83 -6.57
CA GLN A 29 2.35 -2.67 -6.10
C GLN A 29 3.85 -2.98 -6.03
N ARG A 30 4.55 -2.86 -7.18
CA ARG A 30 6.02 -2.94 -7.22
C ARG A 30 6.61 -1.61 -6.78
N ALA A 31 7.28 -1.58 -5.63
CA ALA A 31 7.90 -0.37 -5.11
C ALA A 31 9.26 -0.68 -4.46
N SER A 32 10.23 0.21 -4.63
CA SER A 32 11.52 0.18 -3.91
C SER A 32 11.48 0.99 -2.61
N SER A 33 10.52 1.92 -2.49
CA SER A 33 10.29 2.74 -1.30
C SER A 33 8.79 2.98 -1.10
N LEU A 34 8.39 3.20 0.15
CA LEU A 34 7.00 3.53 0.51
C LEU A 34 6.99 4.89 1.20
N VAL A 35 6.08 5.76 0.78
CA VAL A 35 5.90 7.08 1.37
C VAL A 35 5.12 6.93 2.67
N LEU A 36 5.71 7.37 3.78
CA LEU A 36 5.06 7.40 5.09
C LEU A 36 4.42 8.77 5.32
N THR A 37 3.12 8.82 5.56
CA THR A 37 2.44 10.05 5.98
C THR A 37 2.74 10.35 7.45
N PRO A 38 2.83 11.63 7.86
CA PRO A 38 3.34 12.03 9.19
C PRO A 38 2.43 11.68 10.39
N SER A 39 1.32 10.97 10.19
CA SER A 39 0.63 10.33 11.32
C SER A 39 1.43 9.10 11.75
N ARG A 40 2.28 9.29 12.76
CA ARG A 40 3.12 8.30 13.43
C ARG A 40 2.60 6.86 13.25
N PRO A 41 3.37 5.95 12.62
CA PRO A 41 3.01 4.55 12.58
C PRO A 41 2.87 4.06 14.03
N LYS A 42 1.81 3.30 14.32
CA LYS A 42 1.51 2.80 15.68
C LYS A 42 2.70 2.09 16.36
N ASN A 43 3.69 1.62 15.58
CA ASN A 43 4.82 0.84 16.05
C ASN A 43 6.20 1.48 15.76
N MET A 44 6.29 2.79 15.47
CA MET A 44 7.59 3.43 15.19
C MET A 44 8.26 3.95 16.49
N PRO A 45 9.48 3.48 16.83
CA PRO A 45 10.23 4.04 17.95
C PRO A 45 10.55 5.53 17.70
N PRO A 46 10.51 6.38 18.75
CA PRO A 46 10.71 7.82 18.60
C PRO A 46 12.20 8.14 18.43
N ALA A 47 12.74 7.96 17.23
CA ALA A 47 14.00 8.56 16.81
C ALA A 47 14.10 8.47 15.28
N ILE A 48 14.62 9.51 14.64
CA ILE A 48 14.74 9.70 13.19
C ILE A 48 13.44 10.26 12.57
N ALA A 49 13.09 11.48 12.97
CA ALA A 49 12.36 12.38 12.07
C ALA A 49 13.31 12.72 10.90
N PRO A 50 12.91 12.56 9.63
CA PRO A 50 13.72 13.02 8.52
C PRO A 50 13.73 14.56 8.55
N THR A 51 14.90 15.15 8.81
CA THR A 51 15.20 16.54 8.41
C THR A 51 15.23 16.56 6.88
N ALA A 52 14.06 16.57 6.25
CA ALA A 52 13.97 16.72 4.81
C ALA A 52 14.23 18.20 4.49
N ASN A 53 15.46 18.49 4.07
CA ASN A 53 15.76 19.71 3.33
C ASN A 53 14.96 19.63 2.02
N TYR A 54 13.86 20.38 1.93
CA TYR A 54 13.18 20.62 0.66
C TYR A 54 14.08 21.55 -0.15
N SER A 55 14.89 20.98 -1.04
CA SER A 55 15.51 21.76 -2.11
C SER A 55 14.45 21.92 -3.19
N THR A 56 13.79 23.07 -3.22
CA THR A 56 12.94 23.45 -4.35
C THR A 56 13.86 23.85 -5.50
N ASP A 57 14.14 22.91 -6.40
CA ASP A 57 14.67 23.23 -7.72
C ASP A 57 13.52 23.82 -8.55
N VAL A 58 13.20 25.10 -8.29
CA VAL A 58 12.43 25.91 -9.23
C VAL A 58 13.46 26.42 -10.23
N GLY A 59 13.71 25.62 -11.26
CA GLY A 59 14.49 26.05 -12.41
C GLY A 59 13.83 27.28 -13.03
N GLU A 60 14.49 28.43 -12.88
CA GLU A 60 14.25 29.62 -13.67
C GLU A 60 14.42 29.26 -15.16
N ARG A 61 13.33 29.34 -15.94
CA ARG A 61 13.31 29.83 -17.33
C ARG A 61 11.92 30.36 -17.67
#